data_AF-A0A2N9I7N7-F1
#
_entry.id   AF-A0A2N9I7N7-F1
#
_cell.length_a   1.000
_cell.length_b   1.000
_cell.length_c   1.000
_cell.angle_alpha   90.00
_cell.angle_beta   90.00
_cell.angle_gamma   90.00
#
_symmetry.space_group_name_H-M   'P 1'
#
loop_
_entity.id
_entity.type
_entity.pdbx_description
1 polymer ?
#
loop_
_entity_poly.entity_id
_entity_poly.type
_entity_poly.pdbx_seq_one_letter_code
_entity_poly.pdbx_strand_id
1 'polypeptide(L)'
;MWWGNHHNQVPKQTIGILSFEVATVISKTVHLHKSLTDFEISKLKTEILKFEGVLNLVSSNESYLLDLTLAEKLDDLNRVAAVLSRLGKKCSEPALQGFEHVYGDVVSGVIDVKELGFLVRDMEGMVRKMERFVNATMNFYGEMEVLNELEQATKKFQHNQHEESKRAFEQKLIWQKQDVRQILYNYYRMWNT
;
A
#
# COMPACT_ATOMS: atom_id res chain seq x y z
N MET A 1 -10.83 -22.36 3.09
CA MET A 1 -10.03 -22.31 4.34
C MET A 1 -9.31 -23.64 4.54
N TRP A 2 -8.16 -23.85 3.89
CA TRP A 2 -7.37 -25.06 4.14
C TRP A 2 -5.89 -24.75 3.92
N TRP A 3 -5.20 -24.35 4.99
CA TRP A 3 -3.76 -24.55 5.13
C TRP A 3 -3.48 -24.89 6.59
N GLY A 4 -3.70 -26.15 6.96
CA GLY A 4 -3.27 -26.71 8.23
C GLY A 4 -1.91 -27.38 8.08
N ASN A 5 -0.92 -26.89 8.84
CA ASN A 5 -0.06 -27.76 9.64
C ASN A 5 0.60 -26.92 10.74
N HIS A 6 0.45 -27.41 11.96
CA HIS A 6 0.82 -26.77 13.22
C HIS A 6 2.32 -26.77 13.44
N HIS A 7 2.89 -25.58 13.67
CA HIS A 7 3.87 -25.29 14.73
C HIS A 7 4.04 -23.76 14.81
N ASN A 8 3.76 -23.18 15.99
CA ASN A 8 3.91 -21.78 16.40
C ASN A 8 3.47 -20.70 15.40
N GLN A 9 2.19 -20.71 15.01
CA GLN A 9 1.63 -19.74 14.08
C GLN A 9 0.90 -18.62 14.83
N VAL A 10 1.45 -17.41 14.79
CA VAL A 10 0.58 -16.22 14.62
C VAL A 10 -0.36 -16.57 13.44
N PRO A 11 -1.68 -16.42 13.55
CA PRO A 11 -2.59 -16.97 12.55
C PRO A 11 -2.20 -16.43 11.17
N LYS A 12 -1.84 -17.30 10.22
CA LYS A 12 -1.38 -16.90 8.87
C LYS A 12 -2.38 -15.98 8.15
N GLN A 13 -3.66 -16.06 8.50
CA GLN A 13 -4.73 -15.16 8.04
C GLN A 13 -4.56 -13.72 8.57
N THR A 14 -4.12 -13.56 9.82
CA THR A 14 -3.81 -12.24 10.42
C THR A 14 -2.63 -11.59 9.73
N ILE A 15 -1.60 -12.37 9.36
CA ILE A 15 -0.42 -11.88 8.64
C ILE A 15 -0.80 -11.38 7.23
N GLY A 16 -1.62 -12.12 6.49
CA GLY A 16 -2.07 -11.70 5.15
C GLY A 16 -2.93 -10.43 5.17
N ILE A 17 -3.88 -10.32 6.11
CA ILE A 17 -4.73 -9.12 6.24
C ILE A 17 -3.89 -7.89 6.60
N LEU A 18 -2.93 -8.04 7.52
CA LEU A 18 -2.02 -6.96 7.90
C LEU A 18 -1.10 -6.56 6.74
N SER A 19 -0.57 -7.51 5.95
CA SER A 19 0.33 -7.16 4.85
C SER A 19 -0.36 -6.37 3.75
N PHE A 20 -1.63 -6.67 3.45
CA PHE A 20 -2.44 -5.86 2.53
C PHE A 20 -2.78 -4.48 3.10
N GLU A 21 -3.09 -4.38 4.38
CA GLU A 21 -3.31 -3.08 5.05
C GLU A 21 -2.05 -2.22 5.00
N VAL A 22 -0.89 -2.80 5.32
CA VAL A 22 0.40 -2.11 5.27
C VAL A 22 0.73 -1.69 3.82
N ALA A 23 0.57 -2.57 2.84
CA ALA A 23 0.79 -2.24 1.43
C ALA A 23 -0.12 -1.09 0.94
N THR A 24 -1.36 -1.05 1.43
CA THR A 24 -2.29 0.06 1.16
C THR A 24 -1.75 1.39 1.69
N VAL A 25 -1.25 1.40 2.92
CA VAL A 25 -0.67 2.60 3.53
C VAL A 25 0.60 3.02 2.78
N ILE A 26 1.48 2.07 2.46
CA ILE A 26 2.69 2.32 1.66
C ILE A 26 2.32 2.96 0.30
N SER A 27 1.30 2.43 -0.39
CA SER A 27 0.83 2.99 -1.65
C SER A 27 0.37 4.45 -1.52
N LYS A 28 -0.40 4.76 -0.46
CA LYS A 28 -0.81 6.14 -0.16
C LYS A 28 0.37 7.06 0.15
N THR A 29 1.35 6.58 0.92
CA THR A 29 2.57 7.34 1.21
C THR A 29 3.37 7.66 -0.06
N VAL A 30 3.55 6.67 -0.95
CA VAL A 30 4.24 6.87 -2.24
C VAL A 30 3.48 7.86 -3.11
N HIS A 31 2.15 7.74 -3.18
CA HIS A 31 1.32 8.66 -3.96
C HIS A 31 1.41 10.10 -3.43
N LEU A 32 1.33 10.29 -2.11
CA LEU A 32 1.50 11.59 -1.47
C LEU A 32 2.86 12.18 -1.82
N HIS A 33 3.95 11.42 -1.66
CA HIS A 33 5.30 11.86 -2.02
C HIS A 33 5.40 12.31 -3.48
N LYS A 34 4.87 11.52 -4.42
CA LYS A 34 4.89 11.87 -5.86
C LYS A 34 4.10 13.15 -6.16
N SER A 35 3.01 13.38 -5.44
CA SER A 35 2.20 14.60 -5.59
C SER A 35 2.87 15.87 -5.06
N LEU A 36 3.96 15.74 -4.31
CA LEU A 36 4.75 16.85 -3.75
C LEU A 36 6.04 17.12 -4.54
N THR A 37 6.20 16.52 -5.73
CA THR A 37 7.35 16.79 -6.59
C THR A 37 7.27 18.20 -7.19
N ASP A 38 8.42 18.79 -7.52
CA ASP A 38 8.49 20.12 -8.15
C ASP A 38 7.67 20.20 -9.43
N PHE A 39 7.64 19.10 -10.20
CA PHE A 39 6.81 18.99 -11.40
C PHE A 39 5.31 19.10 -11.09
N GLU A 40 4.80 18.31 -10.14
CA GLU A 40 3.39 18.33 -9.76
C GLU A 40 2.99 19.66 -9.09
N ILE A 41 3.86 20.26 -8.28
CA ILE A 41 3.63 21.58 -7.68
C ILE A 41 3.61 22.67 -8.75
N SER A 42 4.51 22.60 -9.74
CA SER A 42 4.53 23.54 -10.86
C SER A 42 3.24 23.42 -11.66
N LYS A 43 2.87 22.20 -12.07
CA LYS A 43 1.64 21.89 -12.80
C LYS A 43 0.39 22.37 -12.05
N LEU A 44 0.34 22.16 -10.73
CA LEU A 44 -0.73 22.69 -9.89
C LEU A 44 -0.86 24.21 -10.07
N LYS A 45 0.24 24.95 -9.89
CA LYS A 45 0.24 26.42 -9.92
C LYS A 45 -0.04 27.00 -11.30
N THR A 46 0.54 26.43 -12.35
CA THR A 46 0.51 27.00 -13.71
C THR A 46 -0.68 26.53 -14.52
N GLU A 47 -1.19 25.33 -14.27
CA GLU A 47 -2.29 24.74 -15.03
C GLU A 47 -3.55 24.60 -14.18
N ILE A 48 -3.47 23.86 -13.07
CA ILE A 48 -4.65 23.43 -12.33
C ILE A 48 -5.39 24.62 -11.70
N LEU A 49 -4.66 25.48 -10.99
CA LEU A 49 -5.24 26.65 -10.34
C LEU A 49 -5.73 27.72 -11.33
N LYS A 50 -5.35 27.61 -12.61
CA LYS A 50 -5.76 28.53 -13.68
C LYS A 50 -6.96 28.02 -14.47
N PHE A 51 -7.46 26.81 -14.20
CA PHE A 51 -8.68 26.34 -14.83
C PHE A 51 -9.87 27.20 -14.42
N GLU A 52 -10.67 27.58 -15.41
CA GLU A 52 -11.88 28.39 -15.24
C GLU A 52 -12.84 27.77 -14.22
N GLY A 53 -12.97 26.44 -14.20
CA GLY A 53 -13.78 25.73 -13.21
C GLY A 53 -13.30 25.95 -11.77
N VAL A 54 -11.99 25.97 -11.52
CA VAL A 54 -11.44 26.23 -10.18
C VAL A 54 -11.65 27.69 -9.79
N LEU A 55 -11.35 28.61 -10.72
CA LEU A 55 -11.48 30.05 -10.49
C LEU A 55 -12.94 30.47 -10.22
N ASN A 56 -13.90 29.86 -10.92
CA ASN A 56 -15.31 30.20 -10.83
C ASN A 56 -16.07 29.45 -9.72
N LEU A 57 -15.69 28.20 -9.40
CA LEU A 57 -16.42 27.37 -8.43
C LEU A 57 -15.79 27.35 -7.04
N VAL A 58 -14.48 27.56 -6.93
CA VAL A 58 -13.76 27.48 -5.65
C VAL A 58 -13.34 28.87 -5.19
N SER A 59 -12.43 29.52 -5.93
CA SER A 59 -11.94 30.86 -5.62
C SER A 59 -11.03 31.37 -6.74
N SER A 60 -11.03 32.68 -6.98
CA SER A 60 -10.05 33.35 -7.84
C SER A 60 -8.77 33.80 -7.11
N ASN A 61 -8.75 33.70 -5.77
CA ASN A 61 -7.59 34.05 -4.96
C ASN A 61 -6.59 32.88 -4.90
N GLU A 62 -5.45 33.04 -5.60
CA GLU A 62 -4.40 32.02 -5.68
C GLU A 62 -3.82 31.64 -4.30
N SER A 63 -3.65 32.60 -3.38
CA SER A 63 -3.15 32.30 -2.02
C SER A 63 -4.12 31.37 -1.28
N TYR A 64 -5.42 31.65 -1.38
CA TYR A 64 -6.43 30.80 -0.77
C TYR A 64 -6.45 29.40 -1.37
N LEU A 65 -6.30 29.28 -2.70
CA LEU A 65 -6.23 27.96 -3.35
C LEU A 65 -4.99 27.16 -2.95
N LEU A 66 -3.86 27.83 -2.74
CA LEU A 66 -2.63 27.22 -2.25
C LEU A 66 -2.78 26.77 -0.80
N ASP A 67 -3.36 27.61 0.07
CA ASP A 67 -3.63 27.26 1.47
C ASP A 67 -4.61 26.07 1.58
N LEU A 68 -5.64 26.06 0.73
CA LEU A 68 -6.59 24.94 0.63
C LEU A 68 -5.90 23.65 0.19
N THR A 69 -5.04 23.73 -0.83
CA THR A 69 -4.30 22.56 -1.31
C THR A 69 -3.32 22.06 -0.25
N LEU A 70 -2.63 22.96 0.45
CA LEU A 70 -1.75 22.61 1.56
C LEU A 70 -2.53 21.90 2.67
N ALA A 71 -3.71 22.41 3.05
CA ALA A 71 -4.57 21.79 4.04
C ALA A 71 -5.00 20.37 3.61
N GLU A 72 -5.33 20.17 2.34
CA GLU A 72 -5.67 18.85 1.78
C GLU A 72 -4.48 17.87 1.86
N LYS A 73 -3.27 18.31 1.48
CA LYS A 73 -2.06 17.47 1.57
C LYS A 73 -1.70 17.12 3.01
N LEU A 74 -1.92 18.04 3.95
CA LEU A 74 -1.73 17.78 5.37
C LEU A 74 -2.78 16.81 5.92
N ASP A 75 -4.04 16.90 5.46
CA ASP A 75 -5.07 15.91 5.82
C ASP A 75 -4.71 14.51 5.31
N ASP A 76 -4.22 14.39 4.07
CA ASP A 76 -3.70 13.14 3.52
C ASP A 76 -2.56 12.56 4.37
N LEU A 77 -1.60 13.41 4.76
CA LEU A 77 -0.49 13.02 5.63
C LEU A 77 -0.98 12.55 7.00
N ASN A 78 -1.92 13.29 7.61
CA ASN A 78 -2.53 12.94 8.90
C ASN A 78 -3.25 11.59 8.84
N ARG A 79 -3.98 11.30 7.76
CA ARG A 79 -4.62 10.00 7.55
C ARG A 79 -3.61 8.86 7.46
N VAL A 80 -2.51 9.06 6.74
CA VAL A 80 -1.41 8.09 6.67
C VAL A 80 -0.79 7.88 8.06
N ALA A 81 -0.46 8.96 8.76
CA ALA A 81 0.15 8.94 10.08
C ALA A 81 -0.74 8.26 11.13
N ALA A 82 -2.06 8.45 11.06
CA ALA A 82 -3.00 7.79 11.97
C ALA A 82 -2.97 6.25 11.81
N VAL A 83 -2.92 5.76 10.57
CA VAL A 83 -2.82 4.32 10.32
C VAL A 83 -1.44 3.79 10.72
N LEU A 84 -0.37 4.52 10.41
CA LEU A 84 0.99 4.16 10.84
C LEU A 84 1.12 4.12 12.37
N SER A 85 0.49 5.04 13.09
CA SER A 85 0.46 5.04 14.56
C SER A 85 -0.19 3.77 15.10
N ARG A 86 -1.34 3.37 14.51
CA ARG A 86 -2.03 2.14 14.89
C ARG A 86 -1.20 0.88 14.59
N LEU A 87 -0.49 0.87 13.46
CA LEU A 87 0.38 -0.25 13.06
C LEU A 87 1.64 -0.29 13.92
N GLY A 88 2.27 0.85 14.19
CA GLY A 88 3.49 1.00 14.98
C GLY A 88 3.32 0.50 16.42
N LYS A 89 2.15 0.72 17.03
CA LYS A 89 1.80 0.14 18.35
C LYS A 89 1.84 -1.40 18.39
N LYS A 90 1.74 -2.07 17.23
CA LYS A 90 1.83 -3.53 17.10
C LYS A 90 3.25 -4.01 16.80
N CYS A 91 4.19 -3.10 16.52
CA CYS A 91 5.58 -3.44 16.26
C CYS A 91 6.34 -3.73 17.57
N SER A 92 7.41 -4.52 17.48
CA SER A 92 8.29 -4.79 18.62
C SER A 92 9.34 -3.69 18.85
N GLU A 93 9.61 -2.87 17.84
CA GLU A 93 10.58 -1.79 17.88
C GLU A 93 10.03 -0.58 18.67
N PRO A 94 10.65 -0.16 19.78
CA PRO A 94 10.15 0.93 20.61
C PRO A 94 9.99 2.26 19.85
N ALA A 95 10.89 2.54 18.90
CA ALA A 95 10.80 3.75 18.07
C ALA A 95 9.51 3.81 17.24
N LEU A 96 8.98 2.65 16.81
CA LEU A 96 7.74 2.57 16.04
C LEU A 96 6.50 2.67 16.94
N GLN A 97 6.58 2.21 18.18
CA GLN A 97 5.49 2.34 19.15
C GLN A 97 5.28 3.81 19.57
N GLY A 98 6.37 4.59 19.63
CA GLY A 98 6.35 6.01 19.95
C GLY A 98 6.03 6.94 18.77
N PHE A 99 5.77 6.41 17.57
CA PHE A 99 5.58 7.22 16.35
C PHE A 99 4.50 8.29 16.50
N GLU A 100 3.37 7.97 17.13
CA GLU A 100 2.25 8.91 17.32
C GLU A 100 2.67 10.17 18.10
N HIS A 101 3.48 9.99 19.14
CA HIS A 101 3.97 11.10 19.96
C HIS A 101 4.93 11.98 19.17
N VAL A 102 5.91 11.37 18.49
CA VAL A 102 6.88 12.11 17.67
C VAL A 102 6.18 12.87 16.54
N TYR A 103 5.22 12.24 15.86
CA TYR A 103 4.44 12.90 14.82
C TYR A 103 3.61 14.07 15.38
N GLY A 104 2.99 13.90 16.54
CA GLY A 104 2.25 14.96 17.23
C GLY A 104 3.13 16.16 17.61
N ASP A 105 4.34 15.90 18.09
CA ASP A 105 5.31 16.94 18.44
C ASP A 105 5.79 17.71 17.19
N VAL A 106 5.92 17.04 16.04
CA VAL A 106 6.24 17.68 14.75
C VAL A 106 5.10 18.57 14.27
N VAL A 107 3.86 18.07 14.26
CA VAL A 107 2.70 18.82 13.77
C VAL A 107 2.35 20.00 14.70
N SER A 108 2.61 19.88 16.01
CA SER A 108 2.43 20.97 16.98
C SER A 108 3.57 21.99 16.98
N GLY A 109 4.64 21.75 16.22
CA GLY A 109 5.80 22.65 16.12
C GLY A 109 6.74 22.59 17.33
N VAL A 110 6.60 21.59 18.20
CA VAL A 110 7.54 21.32 19.31
C VAL A 110 8.88 20.81 18.76
N ILE A 111 8.83 20.02 17.69
CA ILE A 111 10.01 19.55 16.94
C ILE A 111 10.06 20.31 15.61
N ASP A 112 11.17 21.01 15.34
CA ASP A 112 11.39 21.60 14.02
C ASP A 112 11.72 20.50 13.01
N VAL A 113 10.96 20.42 11.92
CA VAL A 113 11.17 19.48 10.81
C VAL A 113 12.59 19.61 10.24
N LYS A 114 13.21 20.80 10.31
CA LYS A 114 14.61 20.99 9.87
C LYS A 114 15.60 20.25 10.75
N GLU A 115 15.31 20.08 12.04
CA GLU A 115 16.12 19.27 12.97
C GLU A 115 16.02 17.78 12.63
N LEU A 116 14.92 17.34 12.00
CA LEU A 116 14.74 15.97 11.51
C LEU A 116 15.42 15.72 10.15
N GLY A 117 15.99 16.75 9.52
CA GLY A 117 16.59 16.68 8.18
C GLY A 117 17.74 15.66 8.03
N PHE A 118 18.30 15.14 9.13
CA PHE A 118 19.31 14.08 9.10
C PHE A 118 18.73 12.66 8.95
N LEU A 119 17.42 12.47 9.18
CA LEU A 119 16.81 11.14 9.32
C LEU A 119 16.69 10.37 8.01
N VAL A 120 16.64 11.05 6.85
CA VAL A 120 16.48 10.39 5.56
C VAL A 120 17.50 10.94 4.56
N ARG A 121 18.66 10.29 4.48
CA ARG A 121 19.71 10.59 3.49
C ARG A 121 19.35 10.17 2.06
N ASP A 122 18.44 9.21 1.88
CA ASP A 122 18.04 8.68 0.57
C ASP A 122 16.52 8.46 0.50
N MET A 123 15.76 9.56 0.43
CA MET A 123 14.30 9.52 0.38
C MET A 123 13.80 8.81 -0.88
N GLU A 124 14.45 9.07 -2.01
CA GLU A 124 14.12 8.42 -3.28
C GLU A 124 14.37 6.90 -3.21
N GLY A 125 15.46 6.46 -2.58
CA GLY A 125 15.70 5.03 -2.33
C GLY A 125 14.63 4.38 -1.46
N MET A 126 14.16 5.07 -0.42
CA MET A 126 13.07 4.61 0.42
C MET A 126 11.75 4.51 -0.36
N VAL A 127 11.43 5.51 -1.20
CA VAL A 127 10.25 5.50 -2.06
C VAL A 127 10.32 4.36 -3.08
N ARG A 128 11.46 4.13 -3.74
CA ARG A 128 11.66 2.98 -4.63
C ARG A 128 11.51 1.65 -3.90
N LYS A 129 11.95 1.55 -2.64
CA LYS A 129 11.76 0.33 -1.82
C LYS A 129 10.27 0.13 -1.53
N MET A 130 9.56 1.19 -1.17
CA MET A 130 8.10 1.18 -0.96
C MET A 130 7.33 0.74 -2.21
N GLU A 131 7.69 1.24 -3.39
CA GLU A 131 7.09 0.84 -4.66
C GLU A 131 7.26 -0.66 -4.95
N ARG A 132 8.44 -1.22 -4.65
CA ARG A 132 8.67 -2.67 -4.79
C ARG A 132 7.72 -3.47 -3.90
N PHE A 133 7.50 -3.04 -2.65
CA PHE A 133 6.53 -3.69 -1.75
C PHE A 133 5.11 -3.63 -2.28
N VAL A 134 4.69 -2.47 -2.80
CA VAL A 134 3.36 -2.29 -3.40
C VAL A 134 3.20 -3.22 -4.61
N ASN A 135 4.16 -3.20 -5.55
CA ASN A 135 4.10 -4.01 -6.76
C ASN A 135 4.09 -5.51 -6.46
N ALA A 136 4.94 -5.98 -5.54
CA ALA A 136 4.92 -7.38 -5.13
C ALA A 136 3.60 -7.78 -4.45
N THR A 137 2.97 -6.87 -3.69
CA THR A 137 1.65 -7.12 -3.09
C THR A 137 0.54 -7.18 -4.14
N MET A 138 0.56 -6.28 -5.13
CA MET A 138 -0.41 -6.30 -6.23
C MET A 138 -0.29 -7.58 -7.06
N ASN A 139 0.93 -8.00 -7.40
CA ASN A 139 1.17 -9.24 -8.13
C ASN A 139 0.67 -10.45 -7.34
N PHE A 140 0.98 -10.51 -6.05
CA PHE A 140 0.48 -11.58 -5.18
C PHE A 140 -1.06 -11.60 -5.11
N TYR A 141 -1.70 -10.44 -4.99
CA TYR A 141 -3.16 -10.33 -4.99
C TYR A 141 -3.79 -10.81 -6.31
N GLY A 142 -3.28 -10.36 -7.45
CA GLY A 142 -3.78 -10.77 -8.77
C GLY A 142 -3.69 -12.28 -8.99
N GLU A 143 -2.57 -12.89 -8.59
CA GLU A 143 -2.38 -14.34 -8.73
C GLU A 143 -3.28 -15.15 -7.78
N MET A 144 -3.60 -14.61 -6.60
CA MET A 144 -4.62 -15.17 -5.71
C MET A 144 -6.02 -15.07 -6.30
N GLU A 145 -6.35 -13.98 -6.98
CA GLU A 145 -7.64 -13.78 -7.65
C GLU A 145 -7.83 -14.77 -8.81
N VAL A 146 -6.82 -14.90 -9.68
CA VAL A 146 -6.80 -15.90 -10.76
C VAL A 146 -6.97 -17.32 -10.22
N LEU A 147 -6.28 -17.66 -9.12
CA LEU A 147 -6.43 -18.96 -8.47
C LEU A 147 -7.86 -19.18 -7.95
N ASN A 148 -8.46 -18.18 -7.33
CA ASN A 148 -9.84 -18.24 -6.83
C ASN A 148 -10.85 -18.44 -7.98
N GLU A 149 -10.69 -17.73 -9.09
CA GLU A 149 -11.52 -17.92 -10.28
C GLU A 149 -11.38 -19.34 -10.86
N LEU A 150 -10.16 -19.86 -10.97
CA LEU A 150 -9.90 -21.22 -11.43
C LEU A 150 -10.49 -22.27 -10.49
N GLU A 151 -10.42 -22.07 -9.18
CA GLU A 151 -11.06 -22.97 -8.21
C GLU A 151 -12.58 -22.97 -8.33
N GLN A 152 -13.19 -21.79 -8.52
CA GLN A 152 -14.63 -21.67 -8.73
C GLN A 152 -15.07 -22.30 -10.05
N ALA A 153 -14.32 -22.09 -11.13
CA ALA A 153 -14.56 -22.73 -12.41
C ALA A 153 -14.47 -24.26 -12.27
N THR A 154 -13.44 -24.78 -11.60
CA THR A 154 -13.27 -26.22 -11.38
C THR A 154 -14.46 -26.84 -10.64
N LYS A 155 -15.00 -26.16 -9.62
CA LYS A 155 -16.22 -26.61 -8.93
C LYS A 155 -17.44 -26.69 -9.85
N LYS A 156 -17.59 -25.73 -10.77
CA LYS A 156 -18.67 -25.74 -11.77
C LYS A 156 -18.48 -26.83 -12.84
N PHE A 157 -17.23 -27.13 -13.19
CA PHE A 157 -16.86 -28.16 -14.17
C PHE A 157 -16.97 -29.60 -13.65
N GLN A 158 -17.12 -29.83 -12.34
CA GLN A 158 -17.37 -31.16 -11.78
C GLN A 158 -18.66 -31.82 -12.29
N HIS A 159 -19.55 -31.06 -12.93
CA HIS A 159 -20.80 -31.54 -13.53
C HIS A 159 -20.72 -31.83 -15.05
N ASN A 160 -19.56 -31.64 -15.69
CA ASN A 160 -19.37 -31.86 -17.13
C ASN A 160 -18.83 -33.27 -17.46
N GLN A 161 -19.31 -33.86 -18.56
CA GLN A 161 -19.03 -35.27 -18.94
C GLN A 161 -17.71 -35.49 -19.72
N HIS A 162 -17.02 -34.44 -20.17
CA HIS A 162 -15.78 -34.57 -20.96
C HIS A 162 -14.54 -34.72 -20.06
N GLU A 163 -14.05 -35.97 -19.94
CA GLU A 163 -12.94 -36.33 -19.04
C GLU A 163 -11.60 -35.64 -19.40
N GLU A 164 -11.29 -35.48 -20.68
CA GLU A 164 -10.03 -34.86 -21.13
C GLU A 164 -9.96 -33.36 -20.79
N SER A 165 -11.04 -32.63 -21.04
CA SER A 165 -11.15 -31.22 -20.67
C SER A 165 -11.06 -31.01 -19.16
N LYS A 166 -11.62 -31.95 -18.38
CA LYS A 166 -11.53 -31.95 -16.92
C LYS A 166 -10.08 -32.16 -16.45
N ARG A 167 -9.36 -33.15 -16.99
CA ARG A 167 -7.94 -33.42 -16.64
C ARG A 167 -7.03 -32.24 -16.98
N ALA A 168 -7.23 -31.61 -18.15
CA ALA A 168 -6.46 -30.41 -18.53
C ALA A 168 -6.71 -29.24 -17.57
N PHE A 169 -7.96 -29.05 -17.12
CA PHE A 169 -8.32 -27.99 -16.16
C PHE A 169 -7.75 -28.26 -14.76
N GLU A 170 -7.81 -29.51 -14.29
CA GLU A 170 -7.21 -29.94 -13.03
C GLU A 170 -5.69 -29.76 -13.03
N GLN A 171 -5.01 -30.09 -14.14
CA GLN A 171 -3.58 -29.84 -14.30
C GLN A 171 -3.27 -28.33 -14.25
N LYS A 172 -4.05 -27.50 -14.95
CA LYS A 172 -3.90 -26.04 -14.90
C LYS A 172 -4.06 -25.51 -13.47
N LEU A 173 -5.02 -26.04 -12.71
CA LEU A 173 -5.21 -25.67 -11.31
C LEU A 173 -4.02 -26.07 -10.43
N ILE A 174 -3.46 -27.26 -10.61
CA ILE A 174 -2.27 -27.72 -9.87
C ILE A 174 -1.07 -26.81 -10.14
N TRP A 175 -0.84 -26.47 -11.42
CA TRP A 175 0.21 -25.53 -11.82
C TRP A 175 0.02 -24.16 -11.19
N GLN A 176 -1.19 -23.59 -11.25
CA GLN A 176 -1.49 -22.29 -10.62
C GLN A 176 -1.25 -22.33 -9.11
N LYS A 177 -1.63 -23.42 -8.42
CA LYS A 177 -1.36 -23.59 -6.98
C LYS A 177 0.13 -23.66 -6.67
N GLN A 178 0.93 -24.26 -7.55
CA GLN A 178 2.38 -24.28 -7.41
C GLN A 178 2.96 -22.86 -7.55
N ASP A 179 2.48 -22.11 -8.54
CA ASP A 179 2.95 -20.77 -8.85
C ASP A 179 2.61 -19.77 -7.72
N VAL A 180 1.36 -19.73 -7.26
CA VAL A 180 0.96 -18.91 -6.10
C VAL A 180 1.79 -19.22 -4.85
N ARG A 181 2.19 -20.48 -4.65
CA ARG A 181 3.07 -20.86 -3.53
C ARG A 181 4.48 -20.29 -3.68
N GLN A 182 5.03 -20.29 -4.89
CA GLN A 182 6.33 -19.66 -5.18
C GLN A 182 6.27 -18.14 -4.98
N ILE A 183 5.21 -17.51 -5.48
CA ILE A 183 5.00 -16.06 -5.32
C ILE A 183 4.83 -15.70 -3.85
N LEU A 184 4.05 -16.48 -3.08
CA LEU A 184 3.92 -16.30 -1.63
C LEU A 184 5.26 -16.41 -0.90
N TYR A 185 6.10 -17.38 -1.28
CA TYR A 185 7.43 -17.56 -0.69
C TYR A 185 8.33 -16.34 -0.97
N ASN A 186 8.37 -15.88 -2.22
CA ASN A 186 9.14 -14.69 -2.61
C ASN A 186 8.61 -13.42 -1.92
N TYR A 187 7.30 -13.28 -1.83
CA TYR A 187 6.62 -12.21 -1.10
C TYR A 187 7.05 -12.20 0.37
N TYR A 188 6.93 -13.33 1.06
CA TYR A 188 7.33 -13.46 2.46
C TYR A 188 8.81 -13.13 2.67
N ARG A 189 9.69 -13.60 1.77
CA ARG A 189 11.12 -13.31 1.85
C ARG A 189 11.41 -11.81 1.73
N MET A 190 10.75 -11.13 0.79
CA MET A 190 10.94 -9.68 0.57
C MET A 190 10.51 -8.85 1.79
N TRP A 191 9.44 -9.24 2.49
CA TRP A 191 8.96 -8.55 3.69
C TRP A 191 9.77 -8.82 4.96
N ASN A 192 10.63 -9.86 4.97
CA ASN A 192 11.45 -10.24 6.13
C ASN A 192 12.96 -9.93 5.95
N THR A 193 13.33 -9.12 4.94
CA THR A 193 14.69 -8.59 4.71
C THR A 193 14.79 -7.11 5.03
#